data_AF-A0A1S6IV65-F1
#
_entry.id   AF-A0A1S6IV65-F1
#
_cell.length_a   1.000
_cell.length_b   1.000
_cell.length_c   1.000
_cell.angle_alpha   90.00
_cell.angle_beta   90.00
_cell.angle_gamma   90.00
#
_symmetry.space_group_name_H-M   'P 1'
#
loop_
_entity.id
_entity.type
_entity.pdbx_description
1 polymer ?
#
loop_
_entity_poly.entity_id
_entity_poly.type
_entity_poly.pdbx_seq_one_letter_code
_entity_poly.pdbx_strand_id
1 'polypeptide(L)'
;MLYFYGANLVPTAWFGPFSFDSSELPIITIYAMYIPIFIMMMVKEQSLSVFKRFIMPSLAICACIFMVIAAFYAHGQAVLYYLVIFAVIMAIGIIFNANPQRQ
;
A
#
# COMPACT_ATOMS: atom_id res chain seq x y z
N MET A 1 -2.15 12.80 13.62
CA MET A 1 -1.67 12.51 14.99
C MET A 1 -2.77 12.03 15.92
N LEU A 2 -3.98 12.64 15.92
CA LEU A 2 -5.08 12.19 16.78
C LEU A 2 -5.52 10.73 16.53
N TYR A 3 -5.67 10.34 15.26
CA TYR A 3 -6.05 8.96 14.90
C TYR A 3 -5.02 7.94 15.39
N PHE A 4 -3.73 8.14 15.09
CA PHE A 4 -2.66 7.24 15.54
C PHE A 4 -2.62 7.08 17.06
N TYR A 5 -2.76 8.18 17.79
CA TYR A 5 -2.82 8.15 19.25
C TYR A 5 -4.03 7.36 19.75
N GLY A 6 -5.23 7.67 19.26
CA GLY A 6 -6.47 6.99 19.66
C GLY A 6 -6.60 5.54 19.19
N ALA A 7 -5.82 5.14 18.18
CA ALA A 7 -5.83 3.79 17.63
C ALA A 7 -4.79 2.86 18.29
N ASN A 8 -3.58 3.37 18.57
CA ASN A 8 -2.44 2.52 18.94
C ASN A 8 -1.82 2.82 20.31
N LEU A 9 -2.05 4.01 20.89
CA LEU A 9 -1.36 4.47 22.11
C LEU A 9 -2.24 4.52 23.36
N VAL A 10 -3.52 4.17 23.24
CA VAL A 10 -4.49 4.17 24.34
C VAL A 10 -4.86 2.74 24.76
N PRO A 11 -5.16 2.48 26.07
CA PRO A 11 -5.49 1.14 26.55
C PRO A 11 -6.71 0.52 25.88
N THR A 12 -7.70 1.36 25.55
CA THR A 12 -8.91 0.98 24.81
C THR A 12 -8.96 1.82 23.54
N ALA A 13 -8.78 1.17 22.40
CA ALA A 13 -8.75 1.82 21.11
C ALA A 13 -10.08 2.53 20.79
N TRP A 14 -10.01 3.80 20.39
CA TRP A 14 -11.18 4.66 20.22
C TRP A 14 -12.07 4.26 19.04
N PHE A 15 -11.50 3.61 18.03
CA PHE A 15 -12.19 3.26 16.79
C PHE A 15 -12.51 1.77 16.69
N GLY A 16 -12.41 1.04 17.81
CA GLY A 16 -12.68 -0.40 17.87
C GLY A 16 -11.89 -1.18 16.80
N PRO A 17 -12.54 -2.03 15.98
CA PRO A 17 -11.85 -2.82 14.95
C PRO A 17 -11.25 -2.00 13.81
N PHE A 18 -11.66 -0.73 13.65
CA PHE A 18 -11.08 0.21 12.69
C PHE A 18 -9.87 0.96 13.25
N SER A 19 -9.33 0.52 14.39
CA SER A 19 -8.08 1.05 14.94
C SER A 19 -6.91 0.30 14.33
N PHE A 20 -6.43 0.78 13.18
CA PHE A 20 -5.30 0.19 12.46
C PHE A 20 -4.12 1.15 12.38
N ASP A 21 -2.91 0.62 12.14
CA ASP A 21 -1.73 1.44 11.96
C ASP A 21 -1.81 2.26 10.66
N SER A 22 -2.08 3.56 10.82
CA SER A 22 -2.20 4.50 9.70
C SER A 22 -0.88 4.82 8.99
N SER A 23 0.27 4.48 9.57
CA SER A 23 1.57 4.65 8.94
C SER A 23 1.97 3.39 8.18
N GLU A 24 1.90 2.23 8.84
CA GLU A 24 2.49 1.00 8.33
C GLU A 24 1.66 0.40 7.19
N LEU A 25 0.33 0.30 7.34
CA LEU A 25 -0.52 -0.33 6.32
C LEU A 25 -0.53 0.43 4.98
N PRO A 26 -0.62 1.78 4.94
CA PRO A 26 -0.49 2.49 3.67
C PRO A 26 0.89 2.37 3.03
N ILE A 27 1.97 2.40 3.83
CA ILE A 27 3.34 2.24 3.31
C ILE A 27 3.51 0.85 2.67
N ILE A 28 3.02 -0.20 3.32
CA ILE A 28 3.05 -1.57 2.79
C ILE A 28 2.21 -1.70 1.52
N THR A 29 1.06 -1.03 1.45
CA THR A 29 0.21 -1.02 0.25
C THR A 29 0.93 -0.41 -0.94
N ILE A 30 1.73 0.63 -0.71
CA ILE A 30 2.60 1.20 -1.74
C ILE A 30 3.67 0.20 -2.18
N TYR A 31 4.28 -0.57 -1.27
CA TYR A 31 5.22 -1.63 -1.66
C TYR A 31 4.57 -2.67 -2.59
N ALA A 32 3.34 -3.07 -2.32
CA ALA A 32 2.61 -3.96 -3.22
C ALA A 32 2.38 -3.33 -4.62
N MET A 33 2.05 -2.04 -4.67
CA MET A 33 1.89 -1.30 -5.93
C MET A 33 3.21 -1.06 -6.67
N TYR A 34 4.35 -1.02 -5.99
CA TYR A 34 5.65 -0.85 -6.65
C TYR A 34 6.13 -2.09 -7.39
N ILE A 35 5.70 -3.30 -6.98
CA ILE A 35 6.07 -4.54 -7.68
C ILE A 35 5.75 -4.49 -9.19
N PRO A 36 4.50 -4.21 -9.63
CA PRO A 36 4.20 -4.13 -11.07
C PRO A 36 4.93 -2.98 -11.76
N ILE A 37 5.22 -1.89 -11.06
CA ILE A 37 5.99 -0.75 -11.59
C ILE A 37 7.43 -1.19 -11.88
N PHE A 38 8.08 -1.91 -10.95
CA PHE A 38 9.43 -2.43 -11.16
C PHE A 38 9.48 -3.48 -12.26
N ILE A 39 8.46 -4.35 -12.37
CA ILE A 39 8.35 -5.29 -13.50
C ILE A 39 8.25 -4.53 -14.82
N MET A 40 7.40 -3.50 -14.90
CA MET A 40 7.27 -2.66 -16.09
C MET A 40 8.56 -1.90 -16.41
N MET A 41 9.32 -1.48 -15.41
CA MET A 41 10.64 -0.86 -15.59
C MET A 41 11.61 -1.86 -16.24
N MET A 42 11.66 -3.12 -15.80
CA MET A 42 12.50 -4.16 -16.43
C MET A 42 12.14 -4.38 -17.91
N VAL A 43 10.84 -4.33 -18.24
CA VAL A 43 10.34 -4.57 -19.60
C VAL A 43 10.58 -3.36 -20.51
N LYS A 44 10.25 -2.15 -20.05
CA LYS A 44 10.22 -0.94 -20.87
C LYS A 44 11.56 -0.21 -20.97
N GLU A 45 12.35 -0.18 -19.90
CA GLU A 45 13.59 0.61 -19.86
C GLU A 45 14.77 -0.18 -20.45
N GLN A 46 14.84 -0.23 -21.78
CA GLN A 46 15.89 -0.96 -22.51
C GLN A 46 17.23 -0.21 -22.61
N SER A 47 17.23 1.10 -22.38
CA SER A 47 18.41 1.97 -22.45
C SER A 47 19.30 1.88 -21.20
N LEU A 48 18.79 1.30 -20.11
CA LEU A 48 19.52 1.14 -18.86
C LEU A 48 20.48 -0.04 -18.90
N SER A 49 21.62 0.09 -18.21
CA SER A 49 22.57 -1.00 -18.03
C SER A 49 21.94 -2.18 -17.29
N VAL A 50 22.44 -3.40 -17.55
CA VAL A 50 21.91 -4.67 -16.98
C VAL A 50 21.74 -4.61 -15.47
N PHE A 51 22.69 -3.99 -14.75
CA PHE A 51 22.61 -3.79 -13.30
C PHE A 51 21.39 -2.96 -12.87
N LYS A 52 21.17 -1.80 -13.52
CA LYS A 52 20.07 -0.90 -13.18
C LYS A 52 18.72 -1.42 -13.67
N ARG A 53 18.71 -2.18 -14.75
CA ARG A 53 17.51 -2.72 -15.38
C ARG A 53 17.01 -3.98 -14.69
N PHE A 54 17.88 -4.89 -14.27
CA PHE A 54 17.48 -6.19 -13.74
C PHE A 54 17.84 -6.40 -12.28
N ILE A 55 19.08 -6.10 -11.87
CA ILE A 55 19.54 -6.39 -10.50
C ILE A 55 18.85 -5.48 -9.49
N MET A 56 18.90 -4.16 -9.71
CA MET A 56 18.27 -3.19 -8.82
C MET A 56 16.77 -3.42 -8.66
N PRO A 57 15.98 -3.57 -9.74
CA PRO A 57 14.53 -3.74 -9.58
C PRO A 57 14.17 -5.13 -9.03
N SER A 58 14.97 -6.17 -9.28
CA SER A 58 14.74 -7.49 -8.67
C SER A 58 14.93 -7.45 -7.15
N LEU A 59 15.99 -6.80 -6.68
CA LEU A 59 16.23 -6.61 -5.25
C LEU A 59 15.11 -5.79 -4.60
N ALA A 60 14.64 -4.74 -5.29
CA ALA A 60 13.52 -3.93 -4.82
C ALA A 60 12.22 -4.73 -4.73
N ILE A 61 11.92 -5.60 -5.72
CA ILE A 61 10.77 -6.51 -5.68
C ILE A 61 10.89 -7.49 -4.51
N CYS A 62 12.06 -8.09 -4.29
CA CYS A 62 12.30 -8.97 -3.15
C CYS A 62 12.03 -8.27 -1.81
N ALA A 63 12.52 -7.03 -1.65
CA ALA A 63 12.25 -6.22 -0.46
C ALA A 63 10.76 -5.89 -0.30
N CYS A 64 10.07 -5.51 -1.38
CA CYS A 64 8.63 -5.25 -1.35
C CYS A 64 7.84 -6.49 -0.92
N ILE A 65 8.15 -7.66 -1.49
CA ILE A 65 7.50 -8.93 -1.14
C ILE A 65 7.72 -9.27 0.34
N PHE A 66 8.96 -9.15 0.82
CA PHE A 66 9.30 -9.38 2.22
C PHE A 66 8.47 -8.49 3.16
N MET A 67 8.39 -7.19 2.87
CA MET A 67 7.64 -6.23 3.69
C MET A 67 6.13 -6.51 3.68
N VAL A 68 5.57 -6.87 2.53
CA VAL A 68 4.15 -7.24 2.42
C VAL A 68 3.85 -8.47 3.27
N ILE A 69 4.70 -9.50 3.22
CA ILE A 69 4.54 -10.70 4.05
C ILE A 69 4.64 -10.35 5.54
N ALA A 70 5.64 -9.57 5.94
CA ALA A 70 5.83 -9.14 7.32
C ALA A 70 4.61 -8.39 7.88
N ALA A 71 3.99 -7.54 7.07
CA ALA A 71 2.78 -6.81 7.43
C ALA A 71 1.59 -7.71 7.76
N PHE A 72 1.38 -8.76 6.94
CA PHE A 72 0.31 -9.73 7.19
C PHE A 72 0.54 -10.47 8.51
N TYR A 73 1.79 -10.81 8.82
CA TYR A 73 2.13 -11.43 10.11
C TYR A 73 2.00 -10.46 11.30
N ALA A 74 2.34 -9.18 11.13
CA ALA A 74 2.35 -8.20 12.21
C ALA A 74 0.95 -7.66 12.56
N HIS A 75 0.09 -7.42 11.56
CA HIS A 75 -1.17 -6.70 11.75
C HIS A 75 -2.43 -7.56 11.60
N GLY A 76 -2.32 -8.78 11.05
CA GLY A 76 -3.43 -9.74 10.95
C GLY A 76 -4.73 -9.15 10.38
N GLN A 77 -5.79 -9.14 11.18
CA GLN A 77 -7.14 -8.70 10.78
C GLN A 77 -7.24 -7.20 10.51
N ALA A 78 -6.33 -6.37 11.06
CA ALA A 78 -6.34 -4.92 10.83
C ALA A 78 -6.10 -4.56 9.35
N VAL A 79 -5.34 -5.42 8.63
CA VAL A 79 -5.10 -5.27 7.18
C VAL A 79 -6.42 -5.31 6.40
N LEU A 80 -7.34 -6.20 6.77
CA LEU A 80 -8.62 -6.34 6.08
C LEU A 80 -9.50 -5.10 6.25
N TYR A 81 -9.61 -4.57 7.48
CA TYR A 81 -10.37 -3.35 7.74
C TYR A 81 -9.81 -2.14 6.98
N TYR A 82 -8.48 -2.04 6.92
CA TYR A 82 -7.81 -1.04 6.10
C TYR A 82 -8.13 -1.21 4.60
N LEU A 83 -8.03 -2.43 4.05
CA LEU A 83 -8.32 -2.70 2.64
C LEU A 83 -9.77 -2.37 2.27
N VAL A 84 -10.72 -2.62 3.17
CA VAL A 84 -12.13 -2.23 2.97
C VAL A 84 -12.28 -0.71 2.87
N ILE A 85 -11.69 0.05 3.79
CA ILE A 85 -11.73 1.53 3.73
C ILE A 85 -11.05 2.04 2.46
N PHE A 86 -9.88 1.49 2.12
CA PHE A 86 -9.16 1.82 0.91
C PHE A 86 -10.01 1.57 -0.34
N ALA A 87 -10.68 0.41 -0.44
CA ALA A 87 -11.55 0.06 -1.55
C ALA A 87 -12.76 1.01 -1.67
N VAL A 88 -13.39 1.39 -0.56
CA VAL A 88 -14.51 2.35 -0.56
C VAL A 88 -14.06 3.72 -1.08
N ILE A 89 -12.93 4.24 -0.61
CA ILE A 89 -12.39 5.53 -1.06
C ILE A 89 -12.04 5.46 -2.56
N MET A 90 -11.40 4.38 -3.01
CA MET A 90 -11.08 4.19 -4.43
C MET A 90 -12.34 4.08 -5.29
N ALA A 91 -13.37 3.37 -4.83
CA ALA A 91 -14.65 3.25 -5.54
C ALA A 91 -15.36 4.61 -5.68
N ILE A 92 -15.36 5.42 -4.62
CA ILE A 92 -15.85 6.80 -4.66
C ILE A 92 -15.06 7.60 -5.72
N GLY A 93 -13.73 7.49 -5.73
CA GLY A 93 -12.86 8.13 -6.72
C GLY A 93 -13.21 7.72 -8.16
N ILE A 94 -13.48 6.44 -8.40
CA ILE A 94 -13.92 5.94 -9.71
C ILE A 94 -15.26 6.55 -10.11
N ILE A 95 -16.24 6.62 -9.19
CA ILE A 95 -17.55 7.23 -9.48
C ILE A 95 -17.42 8.71 -9.87
N PHE A 96 -16.54 9.46 -9.20
CA PHE A 96 -16.26 10.86 -9.56
C PHE A 96 -15.55 10.99 -10.91
N ASN A 97 -14.58 10.11 -11.20
CA ASN A 97 -13.87 10.10 -12.49
C ASN A 97 -14.78 9.64 -13.66
N ALA A 98 -15.71 8.72 -13.39
CA ALA A 98 -16.66 8.20 -14.36
C ALA A 98 -17.80 9.18 -14.73
N ASN A 99 -17.82 10.39 -14.15
CA ASN A 99 -18.67 11.50 -14.58
C ASN A 99 -17.83 12.61 -15.26
N PRO A 100 -17.45 12.46 -16.56
CA PRO A 100 -16.75 13.50 -17.31
C PRO A 100 -17.62 14.74 -17.63
N GLN A 101 -18.89 14.80 -17.20
CA GLN A 101 -19.88 15.76 -17.72
C GLN A 101 -19.75 17.20 -17.17
N ARG A 102 -18.61 17.62 -16.58
CA ARG A 102 -18.37 19.02 -16.21
C ARG A 102 -16.88 19.38 -16.19
N GLN A 103 -16.17 19.33 -17.32
CA GLN A 103 -15.05 20.24 -17.63
C GLN A 103 -14.99 20.48 -19.13
#